data_AF-I7M2B5-F1
#
_entry.id   AF-I7M2B5-F1
#
_cell.length_a   1.000
_cell.length_b   1.000
_cell.length_c   1.000
_cell.angle_alpha   90.00
_cell.angle_beta   90.00
_cell.angle_gamma   90.00
#
_symmetry.space_group_name_H-M   'P 1'
#
loop_
_entity.id
_entity.type
_entity.pdbx_description
1 polymer ?
#
loop_
_entity_poly.entity_id
_entity_poly.type
_entity_poly.pdbx_seq_one_letter_code
_entity_poly.pdbx_strand_id
1 'polypeptide(L)'
;MEERMNENIVKLYYFTSLYRPRIHFTIGSSYLKSDEEALHWDQYIMKKSSCRTDVYEQDFILEYDQYLEFVFCSDNEDDTKVKWENPRQDTKQSYTKGNNFLIDQTGVFAIYQGYIVKVNQQKLPDKLVIFTDIDGTLYGDFHIHEAFKRFFITNGLFCNANLKLVYSTGRNLQSFKDLQKNVHLLFPDILVGSCGSEIYQLGTSQDEFETNPYNQNQAWIQYITQDNWDLQALYDFVKKEFPAAWPNLSEGVSLYKGSFLLTEKDSRQRDKLDVLMKKAFLELKQNWKYIISGHGNHRFLDILPERADKGSSLQFVCMKILKTDYTKSAAFGDSLNDVDLLCCAGQGFIVANAQQDLLDWFSQNQSRFQNVKVSAYHEGDAIAKYLQQILKGYSK
;
A
#
# COMPACT_ATOMS: atom_id res chain seq x y z
N MET A 1 -28.56 6.63 -29.69
CA MET A 1 -27.35 7.36 -30.12
C MET A 1 -26.31 7.43 -29.01
N GLU A 2 -26.69 7.48 -27.73
CA GLU A 2 -25.75 7.41 -26.59
C GLU A 2 -25.14 6.02 -26.35
N GLU A 3 -25.87 4.92 -26.61
CA GLU A 3 -25.32 3.55 -26.41
C GLU A 3 -24.17 3.19 -27.38
N ARG A 4 -24.11 3.78 -28.58
CA ARG A 4 -23.01 3.54 -29.54
C ARG A 4 -21.72 4.30 -29.21
N MET A 5 -21.76 5.30 -28.32
CA MET A 5 -20.56 6.05 -27.95
C MET A 5 -19.63 5.28 -27.01
N ASN A 6 -20.13 4.28 -26.29
CA ASN A 6 -19.33 3.52 -25.33
C ASN A 6 -18.48 2.39 -25.94
N GLU A 7 -18.76 1.95 -27.17
CA GLU A 7 -18.04 0.83 -27.78
C GLU A 7 -16.64 1.22 -28.33
N ASN A 8 -16.41 2.53 -28.46
CA ASN A 8 -15.27 3.12 -29.15
C ASN A 8 -14.27 3.86 -28.23
N ILE A 9 -14.37 3.64 -26.92
CA ILE A 9 -13.56 4.37 -25.93
C ILE A 9 -12.29 3.59 -25.61
N VAL A 10 -11.16 4.29 -25.64
CA VAL A 10 -9.90 3.87 -25.02
C VAL A 10 -9.73 4.68 -23.75
N LYS A 11 -9.78 4.00 -22.60
CA LYS A 11 -9.49 4.60 -21.29
C LYS A 11 -8.08 4.23 -20.88
N LEU A 12 -7.22 5.23 -20.69
CA LEU A 12 -5.82 5.03 -20.37
C LEU A 12 -5.51 5.50 -18.95
N TYR A 13 -4.92 4.62 -18.15
CA TYR A 13 -4.41 4.91 -16.81
C TYR A 13 -2.89 5.00 -16.78
N TYR A 14 -2.37 5.92 -15.97
CA TYR A 14 -0.93 6.08 -15.75
C TYR A 14 -0.64 6.27 -14.25
N PHE A 15 0.30 5.46 -13.74
CA PHE A 15 0.68 5.41 -12.33
C PHE A 15 2.00 6.16 -12.15
N THR A 16 1.96 7.41 -11.69
CA THR A 16 3.18 8.19 -11.38
C THR A 16 3.07 8.86 -10.02
N SER A 17 4.21 9.02 -9.37
CA SER A 17 4.27 9.34 -7.95
C SER A 17 4.28 10.84 -7.66
N LEU A 18 4.65 11.75 -8.58
CA LEU A 18 5.02 13.11 -8.15
C LEU A 18 4.78 14.27 -9.15
N TYR A 19 4.37 14.04 -10.40
CA TYR A 19 4.07 15.14 -11.34
C TYR A 19 2.84 14.84 -12.18
N ARG A 20 2.24 15.90 -12.72
CA ARG A 20 1.14 15.82 -13.69
C ARG A 20 1.69 15.30 -15.01
N PRO A 21 1.36 14.07 -15.43
CA PRO A 21 1.90 13.53 -16.67
C PRO A 21 1.24 14.24 -17.86
N ARG A 22 2.07 14.71 -18.80
CA ARG A 22 1.59 15.15 -20.11
C ARG A 22 1.69 13.96 -21.06
N ILE A 23 0.64 13.76 -21.83
CA ILE A 23 0.60 12.79 -22.92
C ILE A 23 0.60 13.56 -24.23
N HIS A 24 1.55 13.23 -25.10
CA HIS A 24 1.46 13.64 -26.50
C HIS A 24 0.96 12.44 -27.27
N PHE A 25 -0.05 12.65 -28.10
CA PHE A 25 -0.70 11.58 -28.82
C PHE A 25 -1.13 12.03 -30.20
N THR A 26 -1.41 11.05 -31.04
CA THR A 26 -2.05 11.23 -32.34
C THR A 26 -3.00 10.06 -32.57
N ILE A 27 -4.06 10.31 -33.33
CA ILE A 27 -5.02 9.28 -33.75
C ILE A 27 -4.79 9.05 -35.24
N GLY A 28 -4.29 7.88 -35.59
CA GLY A 28 -4.04 7.49 -36.97
C GLY A 28 -5.09 6.53 -37.52
N SER A 29 -5.11 6.34 -38.84
CA SER A 29 -5.97 5.38 -39.52
C SER A 29 -5.14 4.35 -40.27
N SER A 30 -5.53 3.07 -40.21
CA SER A 30 -4.83 1.99 -40.90
C SER A 30 -4.95 2.02 -42.43
N TYR A 31 -5.83 2.87 -43.00
CA TYR A 31 -6.04 2.98 -44.46
C TYR A 31 -5.19 4.06 -45.14
N LEU A 32 -4.65 5.02 -44.37
CA LEU A 32 -3.79 6.07 -44.91
C LEU A 32 -2.37 5.50 -45.05
N LYS A 33 -2.04 5.02 -46.26
CA LYS A 33 -0.77 4.32 -46.58
C LYS A 33 0.42 5.24 -46.87
N SER A 34 0.26 6.56 -46.82
CA SER A 34 1.36 7.49 -47.14
C SER A 34 1.80 8.24 -45.90
N ASP A 35 3.08 8.07 -45.55
CA ASP A 35 3.85 8.82 -44.52
C ASP A 35 3.93 10.35 -44.78
N GLU A 36 3.12 10.91 -45.69
CA GLU A 36 3.17 12.31 -46.13
C GLU A 36 2.17 13.25 -45.42
N GLU A 37 1.18 12.74 -44.70
CA GLU A 37 0.42 13.56 -43.77
C GLU A 37 1.15 13.53 -42.43
N ALA A 38 1.87 14.62 -42.12
CA ALA A 38 2.47 14.81 -40.80
C ALA A 38 1.40 14.56 -39.73
N LEU A 39 1.49 13.42 -39.03
CA LEU A 39 0.62 13.09 -37.91
C LEU A 39 0.64 14.30 -36.96
N HIS A 40 -0.50 14.99 -36.84
CA HIS A 40 -0.61 16.08 -35.89
C HIS A 40 -0.57 15.47 -34.48
N TRP A 41 0.38 15.91 -33.67
CA TRP A 41 0.53 15.47 -32.30
C TRP A 41 -0.16 16.47 -31.39
N ASP A 42 -1.27 16.05 -30.80
CA ASP A 42 -1.96 16.80 -29.76
C ASP A 42 -1.27 16.57 -28.42
N GLN A 43 -1.32 17.58 -27.56
CA GLN A 43 -0.81 17.50 -26.19
C GLN A 43 -1.98 17.59 -25.20
N TYR A 44 -1.96 16.73 -24.19
CA TYR A 44 -2.94 16.74 -23.12
C TYR A 44 -2.27 16.56 -21.76
N ILE A 45 -2.73 17.34 -20.77
CA ILE A 45 -2.34 17.14 -19.37
C ILE A 45 -3.35 16.17 -18.77
N MET A 46 -2.92 14.95 -18.45
CA MET A 46 -3.84 13.96 -17.91
C MET A 46 -4.45 14.44 -16.60
N LYS A 47 -5.73 14.09 -16.40
CA LYS A 47 -6.45 14.44 -15.18
C LYS A 47 -6.20 13.37 -14.13
N LYS A 48 -6.27 13.75 -12.85
CA LYS A 48 -6.36 12.76 -11.79
C LYS A 48 -7.59 11.89 -12.00
N SER A 49 -7.42 10.60 -11.78
CA SER A 49 -8.50 9.65 -11.91
C SER A 49 -9.58 9.96 -10.87
N SER A 50 -10.82 9.86 -11.33
CA SER A 50 -11.99 9.87 -10.44
C SER A 50 -11.97 8.73 -9.41
N CYS A 51 -11.21 7.66 -9.66
CA CYS A 51 -11.14 6.50 -8.77
C CYS A 51 -10.10 6.68 -7.65
N ARG A 52 -8.96 7.34 -7.94
CA ARG A 52 -7.81 7.47 -7.02
C ARG A 52 -6.94 8.69 -7.35
N THR A 53 -6.44 9.37 -6.32
CA THR A 53 -5.68 10.62 -6.45
C THR A 53 -4.22 10.46 -6.88
N ASP A 54 -3.68 9.24 -6.82
CA ASP A 54 -2.33 8.84 -7.25
C ASP A 54 -2.30 8.22 -8.67
N VAL A 55 -3.46 8.17 -9.34
CA VAL A 55 -3.60 7.63 -10.68
C VAL A 55 -4.09 8.75 -11.60
N TYR A 56 -3.56 8.81 -12.82
CA TYR A 56 -4.03 9.72 -13.85
C TYR A 56 -4.82 8.95 -14.91
N GLU A 57 -5.86 9.56 -15.47
CA GLU A 57 -6.71 8.97 -16.49
C GLU A 57 -6.94 9.91 -17.68
N GLN A 58 -7.11 9.32 -18.87
CA GLN A 58 -7.56 10.02 -20.07
C GLN A 58 -8.39 9.08 -20.95
N ASP A 59 -9.50 9.60 -21.44
CA ASP A 59 -10.38 8.91 -22.39
C ASP A 59 -10.15 9.42 -23.81
N PHE A 60 -10.02 8.49 -24.75
CA PHE A 60 -9.92 8.76 -26.18
C PHE A 60 -11.09 8.08 -26.88
N ILE A 61 -11.65 8.73 -27.89
CA ILE A 61 -12.70 8.17 -28.74
C ILE A 61 -12.05 7.81 -30.08
N LEU A 62 -12.10 6.53 -30.45
CA LEU A 62 -11.57 6.04 -31.72
C LEU A 62 -12.72 5.67 -32.66
N GLU A 63 -12.61 6.01 -33.93
CA GLU A 63 -13.51 5.49 -34.96
C GLU A 63 -13.09 4.08 -35.40
N TYR A 64 -13.92 3.45 -36.23
CA TYR A 64 -13.60 2.16 -36.83
C TYR A 64 -12.30 2.27 -37.66
N ASP A 65 -11.36 1.34 -37.48
CA ASP A 65 -10.03 1.30 -38.12
C ASP A 65 -9.03 2.41 -37.70
N GLN A 66 -9.29 3.11 -36.58
CA GLN A 66 -8.33 4.05 -35.98
C GLN A 66 -7.49 3.41 -34.88
N TYR A 67 -6.29 3.97 -34.65
CA TYR A 67 -5.41 3.62 -33.54
C TYR A 67 -4.93 4.88 -32.82
N LEU A 68 -4.62 4.73 -31.53
CA LEU A 68 -3.97 5.75 -30.70
C LEU A 68 -2.48 5.48 -30.65
N GLU A 69 -1.66 6.44 -31.06
CA GLU A 69 -0.21 6.43 -30.92
C GLU A 69 0.21 7.53 -29.94
N PHE A 70 1.03 7.22 -28.93
CA PHE A 70 1.32 8.18 -27.86
C PHE A 70 2.67 7.98 -27.16
N VAL A 71 3.10 9.02 -26.46
CA VAL A 71 4.29 9.05 -25.59
C VAL A 71 3.99 9.94 -24.37
N PHE A 72 4.65 9.65 -23.24
CA PHE A 72 4.56 10.52 -22.06
C PHE A 72 5.69 11.53 -22.04
N CYS A 73 5.45 12.64 -21.35
CA CYS A 73 6.35 13.76 -21.25
C CYS A 73 6.29 14.32 -19.82
N SER A 74 7.43 14.39 -19.15
CA SER A 74 7.56 15.11 -17.88
C SER A 74 8.10 16.50 -18.13
N ASP A 75 7.30 17.53 -17.85
CA ASP A 75 7.82 18.86 -17.61
C ASP A 75 8.12 18.96 -16.11
N ASN A 76 9.37 18.69 -15.72
CA ASN A 76 9.82 19.16 -14.42
C ASN A 76 10.05 20.65 -14.56
N GLU A 77 9.39 21.48 -13.73
CA GLU A 77 9.58 22.93 -13.75
C GLU A 77 11.06 23.35 -13.57
N ASP A 78 11.89 22.47 -12.99
CA ASP A 78 13.32 22.65 -12.78
C ASP A 78 14.24 22.05 -13.87
N ASP A 79 13.71 21.30 -14.84
CA ASP A 79 14.51 20.66 -15.89
C ASP A 79 14.22 21.35 -17.23
N THR A 80 15.16 22.15 -17.73
CA THR A 80 15.08 22.80 -19.06
C THR A 80 15.02 21.80 -20.23
N LYS A 81 14.99 20.49 -19.93
CA LYS A 81 14.84 19.40 -20.89
C LYS A 81 13.59 18.58 -20.55
N VAL A 82 12.61 18.71 -21.42
CA VAL A 82 11.47 17.81 -21.54
C VAL A 82 11.96 16.35 -21.64
N LYS A 83 11.60 15.49 -20.67
CA LYS A 83 11.92 14.06 -20.72
C LYS A 83 10.73 13.29 -21.27
N TRP A 84 10.99 12.56 -22.35
CA TRP A 84 10.02 11.67 -22.98
C TRP A 84 10.10 10.27 -22.38
N GLU A 85 8.94 9.72 -22.06
CA GLU A 85 8.75 8.37 -21.58
C GLU A 85 8.11 7.54 -22.70
N ASN A 86 8.96 6.71 -23.31
CA ASN A 86 8.64 5.84 -24.42
C ASN A 86 8.54 4.37 -23.94
N PRO A 87 7.94 3.46 -24.73
CA PRO A 87 8.01 2.03 -24.46
C PRO A 87 9.47 1.59 -24.32
N ARG A 88 9.72 0.57 -23.50
CA ARG A 88 11.08 0.04 -23.35
C ARG A 88 11.57 -0.56 -24.68
N GLN A 89 12.82 -0.30 -25.05
CA GLN A 89 13.38 -0.68 -26.37
C GLN A 89 13.57 -2.19 -26.57
N ASP A 90 13.64 -2.96 -25.48
CA ASP A 90 13.73 -4.44 -25.50
C ASP A 90 12.38 -5.10 -25.86
N THR A 91 11.36 -4.31 -26.21
CA THR A 91 9.98 -4.76 -26.33
C THR A 91 9.47 -4.60 -27.76
N LYS A 92 9.63 -5.64 -28.58
CA LYS A 92 8.80 -5.83 -29.77
C LYS A 92 7.44 -6.39 -29.32
N GLN A 93 6.60 -5.55 -28.73
CA GLN A 93 5.24 -5.93 -28.31
C GLN A 93 4.19 -5.47 -29.33
N SER A 94 2.99 -6.05 -29.27
CA SER A 94 1.82 -5.68 -30.10
C SER A 94 1.33 -4.24 -29.92
N TYR A 95 1.85 -3.52 -28.91
CA TYR A 95 1.43 -2.17 -28.53
C TYR A 95 2.53 -1.12 -28.77
N THR A 96 3.38 -1.32 -29.76
CA THR A 96 4.39 -0.32 -30.16
C THR A 96 4.36 -0.04 -31.65
N LYS A 97 4.56 1.22 -32.02
CA LYS A 97 4.78 1.66 -33.40
C LYS A 97 6.04 2.52 -33.44
N GLY A 98 7.11 2.00 -34.04
CA GLY A 98 8.43 2.60 -33.91
C GLY A 98 8.87 2.67 -32.44
N ASN A 99 9.07 3.88 -31.93
CA ASN A 99 9.46 4.15 -30.53
C ASN A 99 8.29 4.67 -29.66
N ASN A 100 7.05 4.54 -30.13
CA ASN A 100 5.86 5.08 -29.46
C ASN A 100 4.94 3.96 -28.97
N PHE A 101 4.12 4.24 -27.96
CA PHE A 101 3.04 3.36 -27.55
C PHE A 101 1.93 3.35 -28.62
N LEU A 102 1.27 2.20 -28.79
CA LEU A 102 0.19 2.01 -29.75
C LEU A 102 -0.97 1.26 -29.11
N ILE A 103 -2.21 1.73 -29.29
CA ILE A 103 -3.46 1.03 -28.95
C ILE A 103 -4.38 1.07 -30.17
N ASP A 104 -4.70 -0.08 -30.75
CA ASP A 104 -5.51 -0.24 -31.96
C ASP A 104 -6.88 -0.89 -31.68
N GLN A 105 -7.25 -1.01 -30.40
CA GLN A 105 -8.48 -1.62 -29.95
C GLN A 105 -9.10 -0.84 -28.79
N THR A 106 -10.40 -0.94 -28.66
CA THR A 106 -11.16 -0.26 -27.60
C THR A 106 -11.05 -1.01 -26.27
N GLY A 107 -11.24 -0.30 -25.17
CA GLY A 107 -11.18 -0.87 -23.82
C GLY A 107 -10.38 -0.04 -22.83
N VAL A 108 -10.00 -0.69 -21.73
CA VAL A 108 -9.32 -0.05 -20.61
C VAL A 108 -7.88 -0.54 -20.55
N PHE A 109 -6.94 0.39 -20.47
CA PHE A 109 -5.51 0.15 -20.51
C PHE A 109 -4.82 0.90 -19.38
N ALA A 110 -3.69 0.37 -18.94
CA ALA A 110 -2.81 0.99 -17.98
C ALA A 110 -1.37 0.93 -18.49
N ILE A 111 -0.59 1.93 -18.11
CA ILE A 111 0.86 1.93 -18.30
C ILE A 111 1.50 1.43 -17.03
N TYR A 112 2.23 0.33 -17.15
CA TYR A 112 2.90 -0.32 -16.05
C TYR A 112 4.32 -0.69 -16.43
N GLN A 113 5.30 -0.15 -15.72
CA GLN A 113 6.74 -0.36 -15.99
C GLN A 113 7.19 -0.08 -17.43
N GLY A 114 6.54 0.87 -18.11
CA GLY A 114 6.83 1.18 -19.52
C GLY A 114 6.19 0.21 -20.53
N TYR A 115 5.19 -0.56 -20.08
CA TYR A 115 4.38 -1.46 -20.92
C TYR A 115 2.91 -1.04 -20.89
N ILE A 116 2.19 -1.24 -22.00
CA ILE A 116 0.73 -1.22 -22.01
C ILE A 116 0.22 -2.56 -21.49
N VAL A 117 -0.66 -2.50 -20.49
CA VAL A 117 -1.42 -3.66 -20.01
C VAL A 117 -2.92 -3.41 -20.18
N LYS A 118 -3.63 -4.40 -20.71
CA LYS A 118 -5.10 -4.38 -20.75
C LYS A 118 -5.64 -4.61 -19.34
N VAL A 119 -6.56 -3.76 -18.91
CA VAL A 119 -7.17 -3.79 -17.58
C VAL A 119 -8.56 -4.41 -17.68
N ASN A 120 -8.78 -5.48 -16.92
CA ASN A 120 -10.10 -6.06 -16.74
C ASN A 120 -10.73 -5.42 -15.49
N GLN A 121 -11.78 -4.62 -15.68
CA GLN A 121 -12.45 -3.91 -14.57
C GLN A 121 -13.32 -4.86 -13.74
N GLN A 122 -12.68 -5.72 -12.97
CA GLN A 122 -13.34 -6.65 -12.06
C GLN A 122 -14.07 -5.87 -10.96
N LYS A 123 -15.36 -6.17 -10.78
CA LYS A 123 -16.18 -5.59 -9.71
C LYS A 123 -16.32 -6.59 -8.57
N LEU A 124 -16.13 -6.10 -7.34
CA LEU A 124 -16.46 -6.85 -6.15
C LEU A 124 -17.90 -6.47 -5.77
N PRO A 125 -18.80 -7.42 -5.51
CA PRO A 125 -20.18 -7.09 -5.12
C PRO A 125 -20.24 -6.56 -3.68
N ASP A 126 -19.36 -7.06 -2.81
CA ASP A 126 -19.26 -6.66 -1.41
C ASP A 126 -18.01 -5.85 -1.12
N LYS A 127 -18.11 -4.94 -0.15
CA LYS A 127 -16.97 -4.24 0.42
C LYS A 127 -15.95 -5.25 0.96
N LEU A 128 -14.68 -5.04 0.64
CA LEU A 128 -13.53 -5.79 1.12
C LEU A 128 -12.40 -4.82 1.48
N VAL A 129 -11.85 -4.96 2.67
CA VAL A 129 -10.67 -4.19 3.11
C VAL A 129 -9.49 -5.13 3.31
N ILE A 130 -8.45 -4.97 2.51
CA ILE A 130 -7.21 -5.73 2.64
C ILE A 130 -6.28 -4.96 3.55
N PHE A 131 -5.94 -5.53 4.69
CA PHE A 131 -4.83 -5.08 5.52
C PHE A 131 -3.63 -5.98 5.25
N THR A 132 -2.46 -5.40 5.07
CA THR A 132 -1.22 -6.19 4.90
C THR A 132 -0.07 -5.52 5.62
N ASP A 133 0.71 -6.30 6.36
CA ASP A 133 2.08 -5.87 6.66
C ASP A 133 2.89 -5.75 5.36
N ILE A 134 4.03 -5.06 5.43
CA ILE A 134 4.89 -4.83 4.29
C ILE A 134 6.07 -5.80 4.28
N ASP A 135 6.92 -5.75 5.30
CA ASP A 135 8.23 -6.40 5.30
C ASP A 135 8.08 -7.89 5.59
N GLY A 136 8.37 -8.75 4.60
CA GLY A 136 8.12 -10.20 4.72
C GLY A 136 6.66 -10.59 4.47
N THR A 137 5.77 -9.64 4.22
CA THR A 137 4.35 -9.92 3.94
C THR A 137 3.88 -9.40 2.57
N LEU A 138 4.03 -8.13 2.24
CA LEU A 138 3.73 -7.64 0.88
C LEU A 138 4.99 -7.61 0.01
N TYR A 139 6.13 -7.40 0.64
CA TYR A 139 7.41 -7.17 0.03
C TYR A 139 8.53 -7.90 0.80
N GLY A 140 9.24 -8.77 0.09
CA GLY A 140 10.50 -9.37 0.50
C GLY A 140 11.29 -9.79 -0.74
N ASP A 141 10.62 -10.52 -1.64
CA ASP A 141 11.10 -10.84 -2.98
C ASP A 141 10.53 -9.86 -4.03
N PHE A 142 11.44 -9.32 -4.85
CA PHE A 142 11.08 -8.36 -5.91
C PHE A 142 10.12 -8.96 -6.95
N HIS A 143 10.33 -10.21 -7.36
CA HIS A 143 9.51 -10.86 -8.39
C HIS A 143 8.11 -11.17 -7.88
N ILE A 144 7.96 -11.60 -6.63
CA ILE A 144 6.65 -11.83 -6.00
C ILE A 144 5.89 -10.50 -5.88
N HIS A 145 6.56 -9.46 -5.40
CA HIS A 145 5.95 -8.14 -5.29
C HIS A 145 5.50 -7.58 -6.65
N GLU A 146 6.32 -7.74 -7.69
CA GLU A 146 5.97 -7.34 -9.06
C GLU A 146 4.78 -8.16 -9.62
N ALA A 147 4.72 -9.45 -9.33
CA ALA A 147 3.59 -10.29 -9.71
C ALA A 147 2.28 -9.80 -9.04
N PHE A 148 2.33 -9.45 -7.75
CA PHE A 148 1.20 -8.85 -7.03
C PHE A 148 0.75 -7.54 -7.68
N LYS A 149 1.65 -6.60 -7.92
CA LYS A 149 1.32 -5.29 -8.53
C LYS A 149 0.69 -5.47 -9.91
N ARG A 150 1.29 -6.31 -10.76
CA ARG A 150 0.74 -6.65 -12.08
C ARG A 150 -0.65 -7.25 -11.96
N PHE A 151 -0.86 -8.20 -11.05
CA PHE A 151 -2.19 -8.79 -10.80
C PHE A 151 -3.20 -7.71 -10.39
N PHE A 152 -2.84 -6.85 -9.44
CA PHE A 152 -3.70 -5.80 -8.92
C PHE A 152 -4.13 -4.81 -10.01
N ILE A 153 -3.19 -4.38 -10.85
CA ILE A 153 -3.44 -3.44 -11.96
C ILE A 153 -4.23 -4.09 -13.08
N THR A 154 -3.81 -5.26 -13.56
CA THR A 154 -4.47 -5.94 -14.70
C THR A 154 -5.90 -6.37 -14.39
N ASN A 155 -6.25 -6.56 -13.10
CA ASN A 155 -7.61 -6.84 -12.66
C ASN A 155 -8.38 -5.58 -12.21
N GLY A 156 -7.87 -4.38 -12.50
CA GLY A 156 -8.58 -3.12 -12.24
C GLY A 156 -8.86 -2.85 -10.76
N LEU A 157 -8.16 -3.53 -9.84
CA LEU A 157 -8.46 -3.50 -8.41
C LEU A 157 -8.18 -2.14 -7.78
N PHE A 158 -7.29 -1.35 -8.38
CA PHE A 158 -7.02 0.03 -7.98
C PHE A 158 -8.22 0.97 -8.16
N CYS A 159 -9.11 0.73 -9.11
CA CYS A 159 -10.32 1.53 -9.31
C CYS A 159 -11.59 0.84 -8.79
N ASN A 160 -11.47 -0.24 -8.02
CA ASN A 160 -12.63 -0.95 -7.50
C ASN A 160 -13.17 -0.23 -6.25
N ALA A 161 -14.36 0.37 -6.35
CA ALA A 161 -14.97 1.15 -5.27
C ALA A 161 -15.26 0.34 -3.99
N ASN A 162 -15.38 -0.98 -4.11
CA ASN A 162 -15.64 -1.89 -3.00
C ASN A 162 -14.35 -2.49 -2.42
N LEU A 163 -13.18 -2.25 -3.01
CA LEU A 163 -11.90 -2.68 -2.47
C LEU A 163 -11.17 -1.51 -1.81
N LYS A 164 -10.60 -1.75 -0.62
CA LYS A 164 -9.65 -0.84 0.00
C LYS A 164 -8.37 -1.57 0.38
N LEU A 165 -7.23 -1.00 0.01
CA LEU A 165 -5.90 -1.50 0.34
C LEU A 165 -5.32 -0.67 1.48
N VAL A 166 -5.02 -1.31 2.60
CA VAL A 166 -4.48 -0.69 3.80
C VAL A 166 -3.14 -1.36 4.11
N TYR A 167 -2.07 -0.57 4.15
CA TYR A 167 -0.79 -1.06 4.65
C TYR A 167 -0.74 -0.88 6.16
N SER A 168 -0.33 -1.91 6.89
CA SER A 168 -0.21 -1.90 8.36
C SER A 168 1.19 -2.34 8.76
N THR A 169 2.10 -1.38 8.89
CA THR A 169 3.56 -1.62 9.01
C THR A 169 4.12 -1.13 10.34
N GLY A 170 5.24 -1.73 10.76
CA GLY A 170 6.05 -1.23 11.86
C GLY A 170 6.82 0.06 11.54
N ARG A 171 7.02 0.36 10.25
CA ARG A 171 7.72 1.55 9.76
C ARG A 171 6.95 2.82 10.10
N ASN A 172 7.66 3.89 10.43
CA ASN A 172 7.06 5.23 10.46
C ASN A 172 6.87 5.80 9.04
N LEU A 173 6.25 6.97 8.95
CA LEU A 173 5.92 7.59 7.66
C LEU A 173 7.14 7.80 6.75
N GLN A 174 8.27 8.26 7.30
CA GLN A 174 9.46 8.56 6.51
C GLN A 174 10.09 7.28 5.95
N SER A 175 10.32 6.28 6.82
CA SER A 175 10.85 4.97 6.42
C SER A 175 9.94 4.27 5.41
N PHE A 176 8.62 4.40 5.56
CA PHE A 176 7.66 3.91 4.59
C PHE A 176 7.76 4.64 3.25
N LYS A 177 7.84 5.98 3.22
CA LYS A 177 7.99 6.76 1.98
C LYS A 177 9.26 6.39 1.23
N ASP A 178 10.36 6.19 1.95
CA ASP A 178 11.63 5.77 1.37
C ASP A 178 11.51 4.38 0.73
N LEU A 179 10.90 3.43 1.44
CA LEU A 179 10.62 2.10 0.89
C LEU A 179 9.70 2.18 -0.34
N GLN A 180 8.57 2.88 -0.23
CA GLN A 180 7.61 3.07 -1.31
C GLN A 180 8.27 3.60 -2.58
N LYS A 181 9.15 4.59 -2.44
CA LYS A 181 9.91 5.14 -3.56
C LYS A 181 10.91 4.13 -4.14
N ASN A 182 11.65 3.43 -3.29
CA ASN A 182 12.74 2.54 -3.71
C ASN A 182 12.23 1.27 -4.40
N VAL A 183 11.09 0.73 -3.98
CA VAL A 183 10.56 -0.54 -4.51
C VAL A 183 9.29 -0.34 -5.34
N HIS A 184 8.90 0.92 -5.55
CA HIS A 184 7.71 1.34 -6.28
C HIS A 184 6.44 0.64 -5.77
N LEU A 185 6.20 0.69 -4.45
CA LEU A 185 4.96 0.19 -3.86
C LEU A 185 3.78 0.96 -4.47
N LEU A 186 2.68 0.27 -4.76
CA LEU A 186 1.41 0.94 -5.02
C LEU A 186 1.06 1.80 -3.80
N PHE A 187 0.47 2.98 -4.01
CA PHE A 187 -0.06 3.72 -2.88
C PHE A 187 -1.20 2.90 -2.23
N PRO A 188 -1.27 2.83 -0.90
CA PRO A 188 -2.44 2.30 -0.23
C PRO A 188 -3.55 3.36 -0.20
N ASP A 189 -4.80 2.95 -0.02
CA ASP A 189 -5.88 3.89 0.33
C ASP A 189 -5.62 4.53 1.70
N ILE A 190 -5.08 3.74 2.64
CA ILE A 190 -4.76 4.15 4.01
C ILE A 190 -3.43 3.51 4.43
N LEU A 191 -2.57 4.29 5.08
CA LEU A 191 -1.36 3.79 5.72
C LEU A 191 -1.56 3.78 7.23
N VAL A 192 -1.38 2.63 7.85
CA VAL A 192 -1.20 2.44 9.29
C VAL A 192 0.30 2.22 9.53
N GLY A 193 0.95 3.20 10.15
CA GLY A 193 2.39 3.17 10.44
C GLY A 193 2.68 2.94 11.92
N SER A 194 3.97 2.81 12.22
CA SER A 194 4.50 2.74 13.59
C SER A 194 3.79 1.72 14.48
N CYS A 195 3.58 0.51 13.96
CA CYS A 195 2.90 -0.59 14.67
C CYS A 195 1.46 -0.25 15.09
N GLY A 196 0.79 0.66 14.39
CA GLY A 196 -0.59 1.04 14.65
C GLY A 196 -0.78 2.37 15.36
N SER A 197 0.29 3.06 15.79
CA SER A 197 0.15 4.35 16.47
C SER A 197 -0.10 5.53 15.53
N GLU A 198 0.06 5.35 14.23
CA GLU A 198 -0.13 6.42 13.26
C GLU A 198 -1.02 5.94 12.11
N ILE A 199 -2.01 6.75 11.71
CA ILE A 199 -2.89 6.48 10.56
C ILE A 199 -2.82 7.67 9.62
N TYR A 200 -2.62 7.41 8.33
CA TYR A 200 -2.57 8.41 7.27
C TYR A 200 -3.51 8.07 6.13
N GLN A 201 -4.14 9.08 5.55
CA GLN A 201 -4.98 8.98 4.37
C GLN A 201 -4.34 9.75 3.22
N LEU A 202 -4.59 9.31 1.98
CA LEU A 202 -4.12 10.05 0.82
C LEU A 202 -4.79 11.43 0.73
N GLY A 203 -4.01 12.46 0.36
CA GLY A 203 -4.52 13.78 0.04
C GLY A 203 -5.59 13.71 -1.05
N THR A 204 -6.68 14.46 -0.85
CA THR A 204 -7.84 14.44 -1.77
C THR A 204 -7.72 15.47 -2.88
N SER A 205 -6.99 16.56 -2.63
CA SER A 205 -6.70 17.56 -3.65
C SER A 205 -5.41 17.24 -4.39
N GLN A 206 -5.21 17.95 -5.49
CA GLN A 206 -4.00 17.83 -6.27
C GLN A 206 -2.77 18.35 -5.51
N ASP A 207 -2.89 19.56 -4.96
CA ASP A 207 -1.79 20.26 -4.29
C ASP A 207 -1.36 19.54 -3.01
N GLU A 208 -2.31 18.95 -2.26
CA GLU A 208 -1.97 18.10 -1.11
C GLU A 208 -1.14 16.89 -1.52
N PHE A 209 -1.52 16.22 -2.61
CA PHE A 209 -0.82 15.01 -3.05
C PHE A 209 0.61 15.30 -3.53
N GLU A 210 0.80 16.40 -4.27
CA GLU A 210 2.10 16.78 -4.83
C GLU A 210 3.08 17.27 -3.75
N THR A 211 2.59 17.84 -2.64
CA THR A 211 3.43 18.35 -1.54
C THR A 211 3.69 17.32 -0.44
N ASN A 212 2.65 16.68 0.09
CA ASN A 212 2.75 15.59 1.04
C ASN A 212 1.49 14.71 0.94
N PRO A 213 1.56 13.56 0.26
CA PRO A 213 0.37 12.78 -0.05
C PRO A 213 -0.26 12.13 1.18
N TYR A 214 0.39 12.09 2.34
CA TYR A 214 -0.09 11.39 3.53
C TYR A 214 -0.52 12.36 4.64
N ASN A 215 -1.83 12.47 4.83
CA ASN A 215 -2.46 13.30 5.86
C ASN A 215 -2.71 12.48 7.14
N GLN A 216 -2.10 12.87 8.26
CA GLN A 216 -2.25 12.17 9.53
C GLN A 216 -3.66 12.35 10.11
N ASN A 217 -4.28 11.25 10.53
CA ASN A 217 -5.61 11.24 11.12
C ASN A 217 -5.55 11.72 12.58
N GLN A 218 -5.95 12.98 12.81
CA GLN A 218 -5.89 13.60 14.14
C GLN A 218 -6.86 12.96 15.15
N ALA A 219 -8.00 12.43 14.71
CA ALA A 219 -8.95 11.75 15.59
C ALA A 219 -8.36 10.45 16.17
N TRP A 220 -7.55 9.73 15.38
CA TRP A 220 -6.80 8.58 15.87
C TRP A 220 -5.77 8.97 16.92
N ILE A 221 -4.98 10.01 16.64
CA ILE A 221 -3.98 10.54 17.59
C ILE A 221 -4.61 10.93 18.92
N GLN A 222 -5.71 11.69 18.89
CA GLN A 222 -6.47 12.05 20.09
C GLN A 222 -6.96 10.82 20.85
N TYR A 223 -7.47 9.81 20.14
CA TYR A 223 -7.98 8.58 20.75
C TYR A 223 -6.89 7.72 21.42
N ILE A 224 -5.68 7.63 20.85
CA ILE A 224 -4.62 6.81 21.45
C ILE A 224 -3.86 7.53 22.56
N THR A 225 -3.81 8.86 22.53
CA THR A 225 -3.05 9.68 23.49
C THR A 225 -3.86 10.17 24.68
N GLN A 226 -5.18 9.92 24.71
CA GLN A 226 -6.05 10.45 25.76
C GLN A 226 -5.72 9.97 27.19
N ASP A 227 -4.91 8.92 27.34
CA ASP A 227 -4.46 8.42 28.64
C ASP A 227 -3.07 9.02 29.02
N ASN A 228 -2.87 10.31 28.71
CA ASN A 228 -1.67 11.11 29.00
C ASN A 228 -0.36 10.56 28.44
N TRP A 229 -0.34 10.16 27.16
CA TRP A 229 0.88 9.71 26.50
C TRP A 229 2.02 10.74 26.62
N ASP A 230 3.14 10.33 27.21
CA ASP A 230 4.35 11.14 27.35
C ASP A 230 5.58 10.37 26.83
N LEU A 231 6.05 10.76 25.65
CA LEU A 231 7.21 10.15 25.01
C LEU A 231 8.50 10.41 25.78
N GLN A 232 8.67 11.58 26.39
CA GLN A 232 9.89 11.91 27.14
C GLN A 232 9.97 11.05 28.41
N ALA A 233 8.86 10.93 29.14
CA ALA A 233 8.78 10.05 30.31
C ALA A 233 9.10 8.59 29.95
N LEU A 234 8.69 8.13 28.76
CA LEU A 234 9.02 6.81 28.23
C LEU A 234 10.53 6.63 28.02
N TYR A 235 11.20 7.56 27.33
CA TYR A 235 12.64 7.50 27.13
C TYR A 235 13.41 7.51 28.46
N ASP A 236 13.02 8.35 29.41
CA ASP A 236 13.64 8.42 30.72
C ASP A 236 13.43 7.11 31.52
N PHE A 237 12.24 6.52 31.43
CA PHE A 237 11.93 5.23 32.03
C PHE A 237 12.78 4.10 31.45
N VAL A 238 12.85 3.97 30.12
CA VAL A 238 13.63 2.91 29.47
C VAL A 238 15.12 3.07 29.75
N LYS A 239 15.66 4.29 29.70
CA LYS A 239 17.07 4.56 30.02
C LYS A 239 17.44 4.12 31.45
N LYS A 240 16.52 4.29 32.40
CA LYS A 240 16.70 3.87 33.80
C LYS A 240 16.65 2.34 33.97
N GLU A 241 15.65 1.70 33.37
CA GLU A 241 15.34 0.28 33.63
C GLU A 241 16.10 -0.69 32.69
N PHE A 242 16.54 -0.19 31.54
CA PHE A 242 17.39 -0.85 30.54
C PHE A 242 18.54 0.06 30.06
N PRO A 243 19.59 0.28 30.88
CA PRO A 243 20.71 1.15 30.51
C PRO A 243 21.50 0.74 29.26
N ALA A 244 21.39 -0.53 28.85
CA ALA A 244 22.02 -1.07 27.64
C ALA A 244 21.11 -0.97 26.40
N ALA A 245 19.85 -0.55 26.56
CA ALA A 245 18.95 -0.34 25.44
C ALA A 245 19.26 0.99 24.74
N TRP A 246 19.25 0.98 23.42
CA TRP A 246 19.53 2.16 22.60
C TRP A 246 18.32 2.52 21.75
N PRO A 247 17.98 3.82 21.60
CA PRO A 247 16.94 4.24 20.67
C PRO A 247 17.21 3.70 19.26
N ASN A 248 16.20 3.09 18.65
CA ASN A 248 16.29 2.60 17.28
C ASN A 248 16.10 3.76 16.29
N LEU A 249 17.17 4.51 16.03
CA LEU A 249 17.14 5.65 15.10
C LEU A 249 17.03 5.24 13.63
N SER A 250 17.25 3.96 13.30
CA SER A 250 17.18 3.47 11.91
C SER A 250 15.77 3.53 11.32
N GLU A 251 14.75 3.47 12.18
CA GLU A 251 13.36 3.63 11.77
C GLU A 251 12.94 5.11 11.72
N GLY A 252 13.76 6.04 12.19
CA GLY A 252 13.39 7.43 12.43
C GLY A 252 12.62 7.63 13.75
N VAL A 253 12.33 8.89 14.11
CA VAL A 253 11.63 9.23 15.35
C VAL A 253 10.13 9.31 15.10
N SER A 254 9.33 8.54 15.85
CA SER A 254 7.87 8.68 15.91
C SER A 254 7.48 9.41 17.20
N LEU A 255 6.47 10.27 17.13
CA LEU A 255 5.93 10.96 18.31
C LEU A 255 5.03 10.05 19.16
N TYR A 256 4.59 8.92 18.59
CA TYR A 256 3.58 8.03 19.16
C TYR A 256 4.08 6.58 19.28
N LYS A 257 5.40 6.37 19.20
CA LYS A 257 6.09 5.08 19.40
C LYS A 257 7.50 5.33 19.91
N GLY A 258 7.87 4.72 21.04
CA GLY A 258 9.26 4.63 21.48
C GLY A 258 9.86 3.29 21.02
N SER A 259 10.89 3.32 20.16
CA SER A 259 11.54 2.11 19.65
C SER A 259 12.97 1.99 20.16
N PHE A 260 13.34 0.79 20.64
CA PHE A 260 14.64 0.51 21.25
C PHE A 260 15.23 -0.81 20.77
N LEU A 261 16.55 -0.86 20.66
CA LEU A 261 17.30 -2.10 20.48
C LEU A 261 17.60 -2.72 21.84
N LEU A 262 17.08 -3.92 22.09
CA LEU A 262 17.41 -4.72 23.26
C LEU A 262 18.56 -5.68 22.98
N THR A 263 19.35 -5.94 24.02
CA THR A 263 20.27 -7.08 24.04
C THR A 263 19.48 -8.39 24.00
N GLU A 264 20.10 -9.47 23.53
CA GLU A 264 19.48 -10.80 23.55
C GLU A 264 19.01 -11.19 24.97
N LYS A 265 19.83 -10.90 25.98
CA LYS A 265 19.50 -11.17 27.39
C LYS A 265 18.26 -10.40 27.86
N ASP A 266 18.12 -9.13 27.49
CA ASP A 266 16.97 -8.31 27.90
C ASP A 266 15.70 -8.68 27.13
N SER A 267 15.83 -9.04 25.86
CA SER A 267 14.69 -9.47 25.04
C SER A 267 13.97 -10.73 25.56
N ARG A 268 14.67 -11.57 26.35
CA ARG A 268 14.12 -12.79 26.96
C ARG A 268 13.37 -12.51 28.28
N GLN A 269 13.43 -11.30 28.81
CA GLN A 269 12.86 -10.94 30.12
C GLN A 269 11.44 -10.35 29.99
N ARG A 270 10.50 -11.07 29.33
CA ARG A 270 9.12 -10.60 29.16
C ARG A 270 8.41 -10.34 30.49
N ASP A 271 8.56 -11.22 31.48
CA ASP A 271 7.97 -11.04 32.82
C ASP A 271 8.46 -9.73 33.48
N LYS A 272 9.72 -9.35 33.27
CA LYS A 272 10.27 -8.08 33.76
C LYS A 272 9.59 -6.91 33.05
N LEU A 273 9.41 -6.97 31.73
CA LEU A 273 8.72 -5.93 30.97
C LEU A 273 7.28 -5.76 31.45
N ASP A 274 6.55 -6.84 31.71
CA ASP A 274 5.18 -6.79 32.25
C ASP A 274 5.11 -6.10 33.62
N VAL A 275 6.06 -6.39 34.51
CA VAL A 275 6.19 -5.71 35.80
C VAL A 275 6.51 -4.23 35.61
N LEU A 276 7.38 -3.90 34.66
CA LEU A 276 7.75 -2.53 34.35
C LEU A 276 6.60 -1.71 33.75
N MET A 277 5.77 -2.27 32.86
CA MET A 277 4.58 -1.57 32.36
C MET A 277 3.60 -1.25 33.50
N LYS A 278 3.38 -2.20 34.42
CA LYS A 278 2.56 -1.97 35.62
C LYS A 278 3.15 -0.87 36.52
N LYS A 279 4.48 -0.86 36.68
CA LYS A 279 5.19 0.19 37.44
C LYS A 279 5.01 1.57 36.79
N ALA A 280 5.17 1.67 35.46
CA ALA A 280 4.95 2.91 34.71
C ALA A 280 3.51 3.44 34.92
N PHE A 281 2.51 2.55 34.91
CA PHE A 281 1.13 2.93 35.20
C PHE A 281 0.94 3.45 36.63
N LEU A 282 1.49 2.76 37.63
CA LEU A 282 1.30 3.12 39.03
C LEU A 282 2.03 4.41 39.41
N GLU A 283 3.29 4.54 39.01
CA GLU A 283 4.20 5.63 39.40
C GLU A 283 4.09 6.87 38.49
N LEU A 284 3.99 6.67 37.17
CA LEU A 284 4.03 7.75 36.18
C LEU A 284 2.65 8.08 35.58
N LYS A 285 1.62 7.31 35.93
CA LYS A 285 0.28 7.39 35.30
C LYS A 285 0.32 7.18 33.79
N GLN A 286 1.29 6.41 33.33
CA GLN A 286 1.51 6.09 31.93
C GLN A 286 0.95 4.70 31.61
N ASN A 287 -0.03 4.65 30.71
CA ASN A 287 -0.63 3.39 30.27
C ASN A 287 -0.01 2.98 28.92
N TRP A 288 0.99 2.11 28.99
CA TRP A 288 1.77 1.65 27.85
C TRP A 288 1.66 0.15 27.67
N LYS A 289 1.77 -0.26 26.41
CA LYS A 289 2.08 -1.63 26.04
C LYS A 289 3.36 -1.70 25.25
N TYR A 290 3.84 -2.91 25.05
CA TYR A 290 5.05 -3.15 24.30
C TYR A 290 4.89 -4.29 23.29
N ILE A 291 5.69 -4.22 22.23
CA ILE A 291 5.84 -5.25 21.20
C ILE A 291 7.33 -5.58 21.12
N ILE A 292 7.65 -6.88 21.11
CA ILE A 292 9.01 -7.35 20.83
C ILE A 292 9.02 -8.02 19.46
N SER A 293 9.87 -7.53 18.57
CA SER A 293 10.01 -8.04 17.20
C SER A 293 11.49 -8.17 16.77
N GLY A 294 11.72 -8.61 15.53
CA GLY A 294 13.06 -8.76 14.94
C GLY A 294 13.67 -10.15 15.13
N HIS A 295 14.85 -10.37 14.53
CA HIS A 295 15.58 -11.65 14.57
C HIS A 295 17.09 -11.44 14.81
N GLY A 296 17.78 -12.50 15.25
CA GLY A 296 19.23 -12.48 15.47
C GLY A 296 19.65 -11.94 16.85
N ASN A 297 20.80 -11.27 16.91
CA ASN A 297 21.48 -10.89 18.16
C ASN A 297 20.87 -9.68 18.88
N HIS A 298 19.93 -8.98 18.25
CA HIS A 298 19.21 -7.83 18.81
C HIS A 298 17.72 -8.00 18.51
N ARG A 299 16.86 -7.56 19.43
CA ARG A 299 15.41 -7.50 19.23
C ARG A 299 14.94 -6.06 19.36
N PHE A 300 13.92 -5.69 18.61
CA PHE A 300 13.29 -4.38 18.73
C PHE A 300 12.26 -4.45 19.86
N LEU A 301 12.30 -3.47 20.76
CA LEU A 301 11.28 -3.19 21.75
C LEU A 301 10.57 -1.91 21.32
N ASP A 302 9.35 -2.05 20.82
CA ASP A 302 8.46 -0.93 20.58
C ASP A 302 7.53 -0.76 21.78
N ILE A 303 7.47 0.44 22.34
CA ILE A 303 6.52 0.82 23.39
C ILE A 303 5.56 1.85 22.81
N LEU A 304 4.27 1.60 23.00
CA LEU A 304 3.16 2.30 22.37
C LEU A 304 2.16 2.75 23.45
N PRO A 305 1.30 3.75 23.16
CA PRO A 305 0.11 3.95 23.95
C PRO A 305 -0.70 2.65 24.04
N GLU A 306 -1.29 2.33 25.20
CA GLU A 306 -2.04 1.08 25.42
C GLU A 306 -3.08 0.80 24.32
N ARG A 307 -3.72 1.85 23.81
CA ARG A 307 -4.79 1.76 22.80
C ARG A 307 -4.29 1.54 21.37
N ALA A 308 -3.00 1.64 21.11
CA ALA A 308 -2.42 1.68 19.77
C ALA A 308 -1.77 0.35 19.39
N ASP A 309 -2.44 -0.49 18.61
CA ASP A 309 -1.83 -1.63 17.90
C ASP A 309 -2.42 -1.75 16.48
N LYS A 310 -1.91 -2.72 15.72
CA LYS A 310 -2.39 -2.98 14.35
C LYS A 310 -3.85 -3.46 14.32
N GLY A 311 -4.35 -4.13 15.36
CA GLY A 311 -5.75 -4.57 15.47
C GLY A 311 -6.73 -3.43 15.78
N SER A 312 -6.41 -2.60 16.77
CA SER A 312 -7.22 -1.44 17.16
C SER A 312 -7.26 -0.38 16.07
N SER A 313 -6.14 -0.17 15.36
CA SER A 313 -6.10 0.68 14.17
C SER A 313 -6.91 0.08 13.02
N LEU A 314 -6.90 -1.24 12.80
CA LEU A 314 -7.80 -1.89 11.83
C LEU A 314 -9.28 -1.61 12.13
N GLN A 315 -9.70 -1.74 13.38
CA GLN A 315 -11.08 -1.43 13.79
C GLN A 315 -11.41 0.05 13.55
N PHE A 316 -10.50 0.95 13.93
CA PHE A 316 -10.68 2.38 13.72
C PHE A 316 -10.80 2.72 12.24
N VAL A 317 -9.90 2.18 11.39
CA VAL A 317 -9.96 2.36 9.94
C VAL A 317 -11.28 1.87 9.38
N CYS A 318 -11.70 0.65 9.70
CA CYS A 318 -12.94 0.10 9.17
C CYS A 318 -14.17 0.91 9.63
N MET A 319 -14.32 1.10 10.95
CA MET A 319 -15.54 1.65 11.53
C MET A 319 -15.62 3.17 11.46
N LYS A 320 -14.51 3.87 11.68
CA LYS A 320 -14.49 5.34 11.77
C LYS A 320 -14.16 6.01 10.44
N ILE A 321 -13.24 5.45 9.64
CA ILE A 321 -12.83 6.04 8.36
C ILE A 321 -13.68 5.50 7.21
N LEU A 322 -13.67 4.18 6.99
CA LEU A 322 -14.29 3.53 5.82
C LEU A 322 -15.80 3.26 5.99
N LYS A 323 -16.33 3.45 7.20
CA LYS A 323 -17.74 3.19 7.56
C LYS A 323 -18.18 1.79 7.11
N THR A 324 -17.37 0.80 7.46
CA THR A 324 -17.60 -0.62 7.17
C THR A 324 -17.33 -1.47 8.41
N ASP A 325 -17.99 -2.61 8.47
CA ASP A 325 -17.72 -3.61 9.50
C ASP A 325 -16.32 -4.22 9.27
N TYR A 326 -15.55 -4.38 10.35
CA TYR A 326 -14.21 -4.98 10.28
C TYR A 326 -14.26 -6.46 9.90
N THR A 327 -15.41 -7.14 10.04
CA THR A 327 -15.62 -8.50 9.52
C THR A 327 -15.49 -8.60 8.00
N LYS A 328 -15.58 -7.47 7.28
CA LYS A 328 -15.31 -7.36 5.84
C LYS A 328 -13.83 -7.16 5.51
N SER A 329 -12.93 -7.38 6.47
CA SER A 329 -11.49 -7.27 6.26
C SER A 329 -10.81 -8.63 6.09
N ALA A 330 -9.73 -8.64 5.32
CA ALA A 330 -8.74 -9.70 5.33
C ALA A 330 -7.38 -9.11 5.68
N ALA A 331 -6.69 -9.69 6.65
CA ALA A 331 -5.36 -9.28 7.09
C ALA A 331 -4.29 -10.29 6.71
N PHE A 332 -3.10 -9.80 6.35
CA PHE A 332 -1.93 -10.60 6.04
C PHE A 332 -0.74 -10.14 6.89
N GLY A 333 0.03 -11.08 7.43
CA GLY A 333 1.18 -10.81 8.28
C GLY A 333 2.13 -12.02 8.37
N ASP A 334 3.36 -11.76 8.80
CA ASP A 334 4.45 -12.75 8.86
C ASP A 334 5.08 -12.85 10.25
N SER A 335 4.88 -11.87 11.15
CA SER A 335 5.59 -11.82 12.42
C SER A 335 4.68 -11.58 13.65
N LEU A 336 5.28 -11.65 14.85
CA LEU A 336 4.53 -11.49 16.10
C LEU A 336 3.87 -10.11 16.26
N ASN A 337 4.36 -9.06 15.58
CA ASN A 337 3.70 -7.75 15.61
C ASN A 337 2.37 -7.72 14.83
N ASP A 338 2.07 -8.78 14.07
CA ASP A 338 0.83 -8.93 13.29
C ASP A 338 -0.26 -9.71 14.02
N VAL A 339 0.03 -10.27 15.19
CA VAL A 339 -0.94 -11.09 15.94
C VAL A 339 -2.26 -10.34 16.14
N ASP A 340 -2.21 -9.10 16.64
CA ASP A 340 -3.41 -8.29 16.87
C ASP A 340 -4.15 -7.95 15.56
N LEU A 341 -3.40 -7.73 14.48
CA LEU A 341 -3.96 -7.48 13.14
C LEU A 341 -4.73 -8.69 12.63
N LEU A 342 -4.08 -9.86 12.65
CA LEU A 342 -4.60 -11.12 12.14
C LEU A 342 -5.82 -11.59 12.93
N CYS A 343 -5.76 -11.50 14.26
CA CYS A 343 -6.84 -11.93 15.14
C CYS A 343 -8.05 -11.01 15.04
N CYS A 344 -7.83 -9.70 14.84
CA CYS A 344 -8.92 -8.74 14.76
C CYS A 344 -9.65 -8.77 13.40
N ALA A 345 -8.96 -9.13 12.32
CA ALA A 345 -9.55 -9.11 10.98
C ALA A 345 -10.69 -10.12 10.82
N GLY A 346 -11.60 -9.86 9.87
CA GLY A 346 -12.64 -10.82 9.49
C GLY A 346 -12.05 -12.16 9.03
N GLN A 347 -10.93 -12.10 8.30
CA GLN A 347 -10.08 -13.25 7.98
C GLN A 347 -8.61 -12.89 8.16
N GLY A 348 -7.89 -13.63 9.00
CA GLY A 348 -6.44 -13.47 9.18
C GLY A 348 -5.66 -14.52 8.39
N PHE A 349 -4.59 -14.11 7.72
CA PHE A 349 -3.71 -14.98 6.94
C PHE A 349 -2.25 -14.82 7.37
N ILE A 350 -1.69 -15.87 7.94
CA ILE A 350 -0.25 -16.00 8.16
C ILE A 350 0.38 -16.40 6.83
N VAL A 351 1.30 -15.60 6.27
CA VAL A 351 1.94 -15.92 4.98
C VAL A 351 2.86 -17.14 5.10
N ALA A 352 3.11 -17.85 3.99
CA ALA A 352 3.87 -19.11 4.03
C ALA A 352 5.33 -18.95 4.47
N ASN A 353 5.94 -17.78 4.29
CA ASN A 353 7.27 -17.42 4.79
C ASN A 353 7.24 -16.79 6.20
N ALA A 354 6.15 -16.93 6.95
CA ALA A 354 6.04 -16.38 8.29
C ALA A 354 7.14 -16.89 9.23
N GLN A 355 7.49 -16.03 10.17
CA GLN A 355 8.50 -16.30 11.17
C GLN A 355 8.05 -17.43 12.10
N GLN A 356 9.00 -18.27 12.52
CA GLN A 356 8.70 -19.42 13.38
C GLN A 356 8.01 -19.02 14.68
N ASP A 357 8.41 -17.89 15.27
CA ASP A 357 7.81 -17.36 16.51
C ASP A 357 6.28 -17.13 16.35
N LEU A 358 5.81 -16.68 15.18
CA LEU A 358 4.38 -16.51 14.88
C LEU A 358 3.67 -17.85 14.67
N LEU A 359 4.32 -18.80 13.98
CA LEU A 359 3.77 -20.15 13.76
C LEU A 359 3.63 -20.93 15.07
N ASP A 360 4.61 -20.81 15.96
CA ASP A 360 4.60 -21.41 17.30
C ASP A 360 3.49 -20.80 18.15
N TRP A 361 3.36 -19.47 18.12
CA TRP A 361 2.26 -18.76 18.78
C TRP A 361 0.90 -19.24 18.25
N PHE A 362 0.73 -19.34 16.93
CA PHE A 362 -0.54 -19.77 16.33
C PHE A 362 -0.86 -21.22 16.70
N SER A 363 0.11 -22.12 16.67
CA SER A 363 -0.07 -23.53 17.04
C SER A 363 -0.59 -23.69 18.48
N GLN A 364 -0.20 -22.79 19.39
CA GLN A 364 -0.67 -22.78 20.78
C GLN A 364 -2.05 -22.11 20.97
N ASN A 365 -2.49 -21.28 20.01
CA ASN A 365 -3.68 -20.43 20.13
C ASN A 365 -4.76 -20.69 19.07
N GLN A 366 -4.56 -21.64 18.15
CA GLN A 366 -5.43 -21.88 17.00
C GLN A 366 -6.91 -22.10 17.37
N SER A 367 -7.17 -22.78 18.48
CA SER A 367 -8.55 -23.03 18.95
C SER A 367 -9.31 -21.75 19.32
N ARG A 368 -8.58 -20.69 19.71
CA ARG A 368 -9.13 -19.38 20.09
C ARG A 368 -9.39 -18.48 18.88
N PHE A 369 -8.63 -18.63 17.80
CA PHE A 369 -8.63 -17.73 16.64
C PHE A 369 -8.98 -18.48 15.35
N GLN A 370 -10.26 -18.87 15.23
CA GLN A 370 -10.76 -19.65 14.08
C GLN A 370 -10.78 -18.86 12.76
N ASN A 371 -10.71 -17.53 12.83
CA ASN A 371 -10.62 -16.65 11.66
C ASN A 371 -9.20 -16.61 11.06
N VAL A 372 -8.19 -17.10 11.79
CA VAL A 372 -6.79 -17.07 11.35
C VAL A 372 -6.41 -18.41 10.71
N LYS A 373 -5.72 -18.35 9.58
CA LYS A 373 -5.21 -19.53 8.85
C LYS A 373 -3.82 -19.29 8.29
N VAL A 374 -3.07 -20.38 8.08
CA VAL A 374 -1.79 -20.34 7.37
C VAL A 374 -2.05 -20.43 5.87
N SER A 375 -1.54 -19.46 5.12
CA SER A 375 -1.55 -19.43 3.66
C SER A 375 -0.54 -20.43 3.11
N ALA A 376 -0.87 -21.07 1.97
CA ALA A 376 0.08 -21.87 1.20
C ALA A 376 1.02 -21.02 0.32
N TYR A 377 0.83 -19.69 0.32
CA TYR A 377 1.53 -18.75 -0.54
C TYR A 377 2.35 -17.77 0.27
N HIS A 378 3.49 -17.38 -0.28
CA HIS A 378 4.43 -16.44 0.30
C HIS A 378 4.03 -15.01 -0.04
N GLU A 379 4.36 -14.09 0.86
CA GLU A 379 4.33 -12.65 0.64
C GLU A 379 3.08 -12.13 -0.15
N GLY A 380 3.29 -11.21 -1.10
CA GLY A 380 2.23 -10.59 -1.91
C GLY A 380 1.41 -11.58 -2.75
N ASP A 381 1.96 -12.76 -3.03
CA ASP A 381 1.24 -13.85 -3.71
C ASP A 381 0.08 -14.37 -2.85
N ALA A 382 0.20 -14.38 -1.52
CA ALA A 382 -0.91 -14.74 -0.63
C ALA A 382 -2.11 -13.81 -0.82
N ILE A 383 -1.84 -12.51 -0.94
CA ILE A 383 -2.85 -11.47 -1.14
C ILE A 383 -3.49 -11.62 -2.53
N ALA A 384 -2.67 -11.78 -3.58
CA ALA A 384 -3.14 -11.97 -4.95
C ALA A 384 -4.02 -13.23 -5.09
N LYS A 385 -3.62 -14.34 -4.47
CA LYS A 385 -4.38 -15.60 -4.51
C LYS A 385 -5.69 -15.50 -3.75
N TYR A 386 -5.72 -14.84 -2.60
CA TYR A 386 -6.96 -14.58 -1.88
C TYR A 386 -7.92 -13.73 -2.73
N LEU A 387 -7.46 -12.60 -3.28
CA LEU A 387 -8.26 -11.75 -4.16
C LEU A 387 -8.75 -12.52 -5.39
N GLN A 388 -7.90 -13.35 -5.99
CA GLN A 388 -8.30 -14.21 -7.12
C GLN A 388 -9.43 -15.18 -6.75
N GLN A 389 -9.40 -15.78 -5.55
CA GLN A 389 -10.46 -16.67 -5.08
C GLN A 389 -11.78 -15.92 -4.89
N ILE A 390 -11.73 -14.71 -4.30
CA ILE A 390 -12.91 -13.86 -4.12
C ILE A 390 -13.52 -13.49 -5.48
N LEU A 391 -12.70 -13.04 -6.43
CA LEU A 391 -13.17 -12.69 -7.79
C LEU A 391 -13.81 -13.88 -8.52
N LYS A 392 -13.20 -15.07 -8.42
CA LYS A 392 -13.77 -16.30 -9.00
C LYS A 392 -15.09 -16.72 -8.36
N GLY A 393 -15.23 -16.51 -7.04
CA GLY A 393 -16.45 -16.82 -6.30
C GLY A 393 -17.67 -16.05 -6.79
N TYR A 394 -17.46 -14.87 -7.38
CA TYR A 394 -18.51 -14.01 -7.94
C TYR A 394 -18.66 -14.10 -9.46
N SER A 395 -17.81 -14.87 -10.14
CA SER A 395 -17.88 -15.09 -11.59
C SER A 395 -18.76 -16.30 -11.97
N LYS A 396 -19.54 -16.83 -11.03
CA LYS A 396 -20.56 -17.88 -11.22
C LYS A 396 -21.93 -17.27 -10.97
#